data_AF-A0A4U6BWF8-F1
#
_entry.id   AF-A0A4U6BWF8-F1
#
_cell.length_a   1.000
_cell.length_b   1.000
_cell.length_c   1.000
_cell.angle_alpha   90.00
_cell.angle_beta   90.00
_cell.angle_gamma   90.00
#
_symmetry.space_group_name_H-M   'P 1'
#
loop_
_entity.id
_entity.type
_entity.pdbx_description
1 polymer ?
#
loop_
_entity_poly.entity_id
_entity_poly.type
_entity_poly.pdbx_seq_one_letter_code
_entity_poly.pdbx_strand_id
1 'polypeptide(L)' 'MSKPTKTSAALLALLKEEMNHYADCPDGISVSVIPAGDSWEFRTTADDATKSSVGYGECVARIVQIGDHLGKQFDLEN' A
#
# COMPACT_ATOMS: atom_id res chain seq x y z
N MET A 1 18.17 13.57 10.09
CA MET A 1 18.37 12.41 9.20
C MET A 1 17.21 12.41 8.23
N SER A 2 17.43 12.78 6.97
CA SER A 2 16.38 12.72 5.94
C SER A 2 16.15 11.26 5.55
N LYS A 3 14.90 10.86 5.31
CA LYS A 3 14.62 9.50 4.85
C LYS A 3 15.11 9.36 3.40
N PRO A 4 15.59 8.19 2.98
CA PRO A 4 15.83 7.92 1.57
C PRO A 4 14.53 8.06 0.75
N THR A 5 14.60 8.67 -0.42
CA THR A 5 13.48 8.77 -1.36
C THR A 5 13.33 7.51 -2.20
N LYS A 6 12.08 7.13 -2.49
CA LYS A 6 11.70 6.00 -3.34
C LYS A 6 10.64 6.43 -4.34
N THR A 7 10.72 5.93 -5.56
CA THR A 7 9.65 6.12 -6.56
C THR A 7 8.39 5.37 -6.15
N SER A 8 7.24 5.79 -6.67
CA SER A 8 5.97 5.06 -6.49
C SER A 8 6.09 3.59 -6.89
N ALA A 9 6.80 3.30 -7.98
CA ALA A 9 7.02 1.93 -8.44
C ALA A 9 7.86 1.11 -7.45
N ALA A 10 8.88 1.71 -6.83
CA ALA A 10 9.70 1.04 -5.82
C ALA A 10 8.91 0.79 -4.53
N LEU A 11 8.07 1.73 -4.09
CA LEU A 11 7.19 1.55 -2.93
C LEU A 11 6.15 0.45 -3.18
N LEU A 12 5.57 0.40 -4.38
CA LEU A 12 4.65 -0.68 -4.77
C LEU A 12 5.34 -2.05 -4.84
N ALA A 13 6.61 -2.10 -5.24
CA ALA A 13 7.40 -3.33 -5.22
C ALA A 13 7.61 -3.83 -3.79
N LEU A 14 7.96 -2.93 -2.86
CA LEU A 14 8.10 -3.25 -1.43
C LEU A 14 6.77 -3.72 -0.83
N LEU A 15 5.67 -3.04 -1.15
CA LEU A 15 4.34 -3.49 -0.74
C LEU A 15 4.05 -4.91 -1.22
N LYS A 16 4.32 -5.22 -2.49
CA LYS A 16 4.10 -6.56 -3.05
C LYS A 16 4.96 -7.63 -2.38
N GLU A 17 6.22 -7.31 -2.09
CA GLU A 17 7.14 -8.21 -1.38
C GLU A 17 6.62 -8.54 0.03
N GLU A 18 6.23 -7.51 0.80
CA GLU A 18 5.65 -7.68 2.14
C GLU A 18 4.32 -8.44 2.08
N MET A 19 3.42 -8.11 1.15
CA MET A 19 2.11 -8.75 1.01
C MET A 19 2.19 -10.23 0.60
N ASN A 20 3.20 -10.63 -0.19
CA ASN A 20 3.39 -12.02 -0.61
C ASN A 20 3.72 -12.94 0.57
N HIS A 21 4.20 -12.40 1.70
CA HIS A 21 4.37 -13.14 2.94
C HIS A 21 3.02 -13.47 3.64
N TYR A 22 1.90 -12.94 3.13
CA TYR A 22 0.65 -12.74 3.88
C TYR A 22 -0.63 -12.93 3.00
N ALA A 23 -0.58 -13.83 2.02
CA ALA A 23 -1.31 -13.90 0.74
C ALA A 23 -2.87 -13.96 0.66
N ASP A 24 -3.65 -13.49 1.63
CA ASP A 24 -5.13 -13.63 1.63
C ASP A 24 -5.91 -12.37 1.16
N CYS A 25 -5.47 -11.73 0.07
CA CYS A 25 -6.22 -10.61 -0.51
C CYS A 25 -7.16 -11.07 -1.64
N PRO A 26 -8.42 -10.60 -1.68
CA PRO A 26 -9.31 -10.91 -2.79
C PRO A 26 -8.78 -10.30 -4.10
N ASP A 27 -8.97 -11.02 -5.20
CA ASP A 27 -8.66 -10.54 -6.54
C ASP A 27 -9.42 -9.24 -6.88
N GLY A 28 -8.82 -8.40 -7.71
CA GLY A 28 -9.41 -7.12 -8.15
C GLY A 28 -9.04 -5.90 -7.29
N ILE A 29 -8.24 -6.08 -6.24
CA ILE A 29 -7.65 -4.94 -5.51
C ILE A 29 -6.49 -4.35 -6.32
N SER A 30 -6.62 -3.08 -6.68
CA SER A 30 -5.52 -2.26 -7.20
C SER A 30 -5.00 -1.33 -6.12
N VAL A 31 -3.68 -1.07 -6.12
CA VAL A 31 -3.03 -0.17 -5.16
C VAL A 31 -2.22 0.89 -5.90
N SER A 32 -2.36 2.15 -5.48
CA SER A 32 -1.58 3.29 -5.96
C SER A 32 -0.90 3.98 -4.79
N VAL A 33 0.21 4.67 -5.06
CA VAL A 33 0.85 5.56 -4.08
C VAL A 33 0.40 6.98 -4.36
N ILE A 34 -0.05 7.70 -3.34
CA ILE A 34 -0.43 9.11 -3.48
C ILE A 34 0.28 9.98 -2.43
N PRO A 35 0.59 11.25 -2.76
CA PRO A 35 1.04 12.23 -1.78
C PRO A 35 -0.05 12.50 -0.73
N ALA A 36 0.34 12.58 0.54
CA ALA A 36 -0.52 12.83 1.68
C ALA A 36 0.16 13.79 2.67
N GLY A 37 -0.07 15.09 2.48
CA GLY A 37 0.57 16.14 3.27
C GLY A 37 2.09 16.12 3.11
N ASP A 38 2.81 16.02 4.22
CA ASP A 38 4.27 15.88 4.26
C ASP A 38 4.77 14.43 4.07
N SER A 39 3.88 13.51 3.68
CA SER A 39 4.18 12.08 3.49
C SER A 39 3.44 11.54 2.25
N TRP A 40 3.30 10.22 2.18
CA TRP A 40 2.57 9.49 1.16
C TRP A 40 1.78 8.34 1.80
N GLU A 41 0.76 7.84 1.10
CA GLU A 41 -0.04 6.68 1.51
C GLU A 41 -0.29 5.72 0.33
N PHE A 42 -0.53 4.45 0.64
CA PHE A 42 -1.10 3.50 -0.31
C PHE A 42 -2.61 3.66 -0.34
N ARG A 43 -3.16 3.89 -1.53
CA ARG A 43 -4.60 3.95 -1.79
C ARG A 43 -5.06 2.70 -2.51
N THR A 44 -6.02 2.01 -1.92
CA THR A 44 -6.67 0.84 -2.53
C THR A 44 -7.88 1.27 -3.36
N THR A 45 -8.06 0.62 -4.51
CA THR A 45 -9.24 0.79 -5.37
C THR A 45 -9.70 -0.59 -5.81
N ALA A 46 -11.01 -0.81 -5.76
CA ALA A 46 -11.65 -2.06 -6.13
C ALA A 46 -13.09 -1.78 -6.57
N ASP A 47 -13.68 -2.66 -7.37
CA ASP A 47 -15.12 -2.64 -7.67
C ASP A 47 -15.95 -3.09 -6.45
N ASP A 48 -17.26 -2.89 -6.53
CA ASP A 48 -18.20 -3.19 -5.44
C ASP A 48 -18.26 -4.68 -5.06
N ALA A 49 -18.04 -5.59 -6.02
CA ALA A 49 -18.03 -7.03 -5.75
C ALA A 49 -16.78 -7.42 -4.95
N THR A 50 -15.61 -6.90 -5.35
CA THR A 50 -14.36 -7.10 -4.57
C THR A 50 -14.43 -6.44 -3.20
N LYS A 51 -15.00 -5.23 -3.07
CA LYS A 51 -15.19 -4.56 -1.76
C LYS A 51 -16.08 -5.35 -0.81
N SER A 52 -17.07 -6.06 -1.36
CA SER A 52 -18.00 -6.91 -0.60
C SER A 52 -17.43 -8.30 -0.31
N SER A 53 -16.29 -8.65 -0.90
CA SER A 53 -15.67 -9.96 -0.70
C SER A 53 -15.09 -10.11 0.70
N VAL A 54 -15.21 -11.33 1.24
CA VAL A 54 -14.58 -11.68 2.52
C VAL A 54 -13.08 -11.42 2.43
N GLY A 55 -12.51 -10.82 3.47
CA GLY A 55 -11.08 -10.49 3.53
C GLY A 55 -10.69 -9.15 2.90
N TYR A 56 -11.59 -8.45 2.19
CA TYR A 56 -11.27 -7.12 1.62
C TYR A 56 -10.83 -6.13 2.71
N GLY A 57 -11.62 -6.01 3.79
CA GLY A 57 -11.30 -5.11 4.89
C GLY A 57 -9.96 -5.43 5.57
N GLU A 58 -9.64 -6.72 5.73
CA GLU A 58 -8.38 -7.16 6.34
C GLU A 58 -7.19 -6.89 5.42
N CYS A 59 -7.35 -7.14 4.12
CA CYS A 59 -6.35 -6.80 3.09
C CYS A 59 -6.07 -5.29 3.05
N VAL A 60 -7.11 -4.45 3.05
CA VAL A 60 -6.95 -2.99 3.07
C VAL A 60 -6.27 -2.53 4.35
N ALA A 61 -6.68 -3.04 5.51
CA ALA A 61 -6.04 -2.71 6.78
C ALA A 61 -4.55 -3.07 6.78
N ARG A 62 -4.17 -4.20 6.17
CA ARG A 62 -2.78 -4.64 6.03
C ARG A 62 -1.98 -3.72 5.12
N ILE A 63 -2.53 -3.32 3.97
CA ILE A 63 -1.89 -2.36 3.05
C ILE A 63 -1.61 -1.02 3.77
N VAL A 64 -2.56 -0.56 4.58
CA VAL A 64 -2.38 0.67 5.40
C VAL A 64 -1.27 0.48 6.44
N GLN A 65 -1.21 -0.66 7.13
CA GLN A 65 -0.15 -0.94 8.12
C GLN A 65 1.25 -0.99 7.48
N ILE A 66 1.39 -1.63 6.31
CA ILE A 66 2.63 -1.65 5.54
C ILE A 66 2.98 -0.22 5.08
N GLY A 67 1.99 0.55 4.64
CA GLY A 67 2.16 1.97 4.28
C GLY A 67 2.72 2.81 5.44
N ASP A 68 2.16 2.68 6.65
CA ASP A 68 2.67 3.37 7.84
C ASP A 68 4.10 2.94 8.19
N HIS A 69 4.40 1.65 8.08
CA HIS A 69 5.74 1.11 8.33
C HIS A 69 6.78 1.62 7.32
N LEU A 70 6.45 1.64 6.02
CA LEU A 70 7.32 2.13 4.96
C LEU A 70 7.43 3.65 4.97
N GLY A 71 6.35 4.38 5.27
CA GLY A 71 6.34 5.83 5.37
C GLY A 71 7.24 6.37 6.48
N LYS A 72 7.55 5.57 7.51
CA LYS A 72 8.57 5.90 8.52
C LYS A 72 10.00 5.79 7.98
N GLN A 73 10.21 5.00 6.94
CA GLN A 73 11.54 4.66 6.40
C GLN A 73 11.89 5.40 5.11
N PHE A 74 10.88 5.74 4.30
CA PHE A 74 11.07 6.29 2.96
C PHE A 74 10.17 7.50 2.72
N ASP A 75 10.69 8.49 2.00
CA ASP A 75 9.89 9.56 1.41
C ASP A 75 9.54 9.22 -0.04
N LEU A 76 8.44 9.78 -0.55
CA LEU A 76 8.05 9.64 -1.95
C LEU A 76 8.91 10.55 -2.80
N GLU A 77 9.53 10.01 -3.84
CA GLU A 77 10.17 10.79 -4.89
C GLU A 77 9.09 11.53 -5.71
N ASN A 78 9.23 12.86 -5.77
CA ASN A 78 8.35 13.76 -6.54
C ASN A 78 8.60 13.67 -8.04
#